data_AF-A0A7X5YIW1-F1
#
_entry.id   AF-A0A7X5YIW1-F1
#
_cell.length_a   1.000
_cell.length_b   1.000
_cell.length_c   1.000
_cell.angle_alpha   90.00
_cell.angle_beta   90.00
_cell.angle_gamma   90.00
#
_symmetry.space_group_name_H-M   'P 1'
#
loop_
_entity.id
_entity.type
_entity.pdbx_description
1 polymer ?
#
loop_
_entity_poly.entity_id
_entity_poly.type
_entity_poly.pdbx_seq_one_letter_code
_entity_poly.pdbx_strand_id
1 'polypeptide(L)'
;MLILAARAALSLAQAAPAAPLDLQIPEVAGTVADPTCGGNPALASRAFCVATTQAAMQAVADQYDAAFQSQGWLAASGEANLTVYVRRKEGGGCTAFQLLAFADPNRPAAPGAPGYFALATIPGDICAASTAPSGAQ
;
A
#
# COMPACT_ATOMS: atom_id res chain seq x y z
N MET A 1 0.03 51.37 35.20
CA MET A 1 0.90 50.71 34.20
C MET A 1 0.11 49.56 33.61
N LEU A 2 -0.08 49.57 32.28
CA LEU A 2 -1.03 48.73 31.53
C LEU A 2 -0.56 47.26 31.43
N ILE A 3 -1.53 46.35 31.51
CA ILE A 3 -1.46 44.90 31.27
C ILE A 3 -1.18 44.64 29.78
N LEU A 4 -0.46 43.58 29.39
CA LEU A 4 -0.78 42.78 28.19
C LEU A 4 -0.02 41.42 28.23
N ALA A 5 -0.74 40.36 28.59
CA ALA A 5 -0.28 38.98 28.42
C ALA A 5 -0.73 38.47 27.05
N ALA A 6 0.19 38.29 26.11
CA ALA A 6 -0.10 37.69 24.82
C ALA A 6 -0.15 36.15 24.96
N ARG A 7 -1.36 35.59 24.89
CA ARG A 7 -1.57 34.14 24.77
C ARG A 7 -1.60 33.76 23.29
N ALA A 8 -0.55 33.13 22.80
CA ALA A 8 -0.56 32.44 21.52
C ALA A 8 -1.40 31.17 21.64
N ALA A 9 -2.56 31.12 20.99
CA ALA A 9 -3.33 29.90 20.82
C ALA A 9 -2.68 29.07 19.71
N LEU A 10 -1.93 28.03 20.08
CA LEU A 10 -1.51 26.99 19.15
C LEU A 10 -2.74 26.13 18.83
N SER A 11 -3.31 26.33 17.64
CA SER A 11 -4.32 25.40 17.11
C SER A 11 -3.64 24.06 16.81
N LEU A 12 -3.86 23.08 17.69
CA LEU A 12 -3.59 21.67 17.40
C LEU A 12 -4.51 21.25 16.27
N ALA A 13 -4.01 21.26 15.04
CA ALA A 13 -4.62 20.51 13.94
C ALA A 13 -4.56 19.03 14.33
N GLN A 14 -5.64 18.54 14.91
CA GLN A 14 -5.82 17.13 15.20
C GLN A 14 -5.87 16.42 13.86
N ALA A 15 -4.80 15.70 13.52
CA ALA A 15 -4.82 14.78 12.40
C ALA A 15 -5.98 13.80 12.66
N ALA A 16 -7.04 13.91 11.88
CA ALA A 16 -8.15 12.98 11.95
C ALA A 16 -7.58 11.57 11.77
N PRO A 17 -8.00 10.59 12.59
CA PRO A 17 -7.62 9.20 12.36
C PRO A 17 -8.02 8.85 10.92
N ALA A 18 -7.06 8.36 10.13
CA ALA A 18 -7.34 7.88 8.79
C ALA A 18 -8.46 6.85 8.91
N ALA A 19 -9.59 7.11 8.25
CA ALA A 19 -10.66 6.13 8.16
C ALA A 19 -10.04 4.79 7.69
N PRO A 20 -10.37 3.66 8.32
CA PRO A 20 -9.81 2.38 7.93
C PRO A 20 -10.05 2.19 6.44
N LEU A 21 -8.99 1.89 5.71
CA LEU A 21 -9.09 1.62 4.29
C LEU A 21 -9.95 0.37 4.14
N ASP A 22 -11.14 0.52 3.57
CA ASP A 22 -12.01 -0.59 3.18
C ASP A 22 -11.41 -1.29 1.95
N LEU A 23 -10.27 -1.94 2.16
CA LEU A 23 -9.59 -2.73 1.12
C LEU A 23 -10.14 -4.16 1.20
N GLN A 24 -11.07 -4.47 0.30
CA GLN A 24 -11.50 -5.85 0.08
C GLN A 24 -10.43 -6.60 -0.73
N ILE A 25 -9.64 -7.43 -0.04
CA ILE A 25 -8.62 -8.26 -0.70
C ILE A 25 -9.33 -9.44 -1.38
N PRO A 26 -9.23 -9.59 -2.72
CA PRO A 26 -9.83 -10.71 -3.42
C PRO A 26 -9.08 -12.01 -3.11
N GLU A 27 -9.82 -13.12 -3.00
CA GLU A 27 -9.21 -14.45 -3.01
C GLU A 27 -8.75 -14.79 -4.43
N VAL A 28 -7.51 -15.25 -4.55
CA VAL A 28 -6.86 -15.52 -5.83
C VAL A 28 -6.45 -16.99 -5.88
N ALA A 29 -6.81 -17.69 -6.96
CA ALA A 29 -6.54 -19.12 -7.09
C ALA A 29 -5.02 -19.39 -7.12
N GLY A 30 -4.60 -20.51 -6.54
CA GLY A 30 -3.17 -20.85 -6.46
C GLY A 30 -2.38 -20.03 -5.45
N THR A 31 -3.07 -19.36 -4.52
CA THR A 31 -2.47 -18.68 -3.37
C THR A 31 -2.95 -19.28 -2.05
N VAL A 32 -2.11 -19.18 -1.01
CA VAL A 32 -2.44 -19.56 0.36
C VAL A 32 -2.00 -18.45 1.29
N ALA A 33 -2.85 -18.04 2.24
CA ALA A 33 -2.48 -17.03 3.23
C ALA A 33 -1.21 -17.45 4.01
N ASP A 34 -0.24 -16.54 4.10
CA ASP A 34 1.00 -16.74 4.84
C ASP A 34 1.21 -15.57 5.82
N PRO A 35 0.78 -15.71 7.09
CA PRO A 35 0.91 -14.64 8.08
C PRO A 35 2.37 -14.33 8.44
N THR A 36 3.34 -15.15 8.01
CA THR A 36 4.76 -14.89 8.23
C THR A 36 5.39 -14.05 7.13
N CYS A 37 4.69 -13.82 6.01
CA CYS A 37 5.20 -13.14 4.81
C CYS A 37 6.57 -13.71 4.35
N GLY A 38 6.68 -15.04 4.24
CA GLY A 38 7.94 -15.70 3.93
C GLY A 38 9.03 -15.50 4.99
N GLY A 39 8.64 -15.28 6.26
CA GLY A 39 9.55 -15.00 7.37
C GLY A 39 10.03 -13.55 7.46
N ASN A 40 9.43 -12.60 6.74
CA ASN A 40 9.80 -11.18 6.80
C ASN A 40 9.03 -10.45 7.92
N PRO A 41 9.64 -10.15 9.09
CA PRO A 41 8.92 -9.55 10.22
C PRO A 41 8.45 -8.11 9.94
N ALA A 42 9.16 -7.38 9.08
CA ALA A 42 8.77 -6.03 8.70
C ALA A 42 7.47 -6.05 7.89
N LEU A 43 7.28 -7.03 7.00
CA LEU A 43 6.03 -7.20 6.25
C LEU A 43 4.93 -7.83 7.10
N ALA A 44 5.24 -8.87 7.88
CA ALA A 44 4.26 -9.59 8.71
C ALA A 44 3.51 -8.70 9.70
N SER A 45 4.11 -7.58 10.13
CA SER A 45 3.49 -6.63 11.06
C SER A 45 2.53 -5.63 10.41
N ARG A 46 2.47 -5.54 9.07
CA ARG A 46 1.73 -4.47 8.38
C ARG A 46 1.05 -4.85 7.06
N ALA A 47 1.29 -6.06 6.57
CA ALA A 47 0.79 -6.52 5.28
C ALA A 47 -0.06 -7.78 5.45
N PHE A 48 -1.05 -7.93 4.58
CA PHE A 48 -1.65 -9.22 4.30
C PHE A 48 -0.77 -9.94 3.27
N CYS A 49 -0.37 -11.16 3.58
CA CYS A 49 0.57 -11.89 2.73
C CYS A 49 -0.02 -13.22 2.28
N VAL A 50 0.30 -13.58 1.04
CA VAL A 50 -0.01 -14.89 0.47
C VAL A 50 1.24 -15.49 -0.14
N ALA A 51 1.33 -16.81 -0.08
CA ALA A 51 2.33 -17.62 -0.74
C ALA A 51 1.76 -18.28 -2.00
N THR A 52 2.62 -18.46 -2.98
CA THR A 52 2.40 -19.23 -4.21
C THR A 52 3.74 -19.84 -4.66
N THR A 53 3.82 -20.34 -5.89
CA THR A 53 5.08 -20.78 -6.50
C THR A 53 5.64 -19.69 -7.40
N GLN A 54 6.97 -19.61 -7.55
CA GLN A 54 7.60 -18.63 -8.45
C GLN A 54 7.10 -18.75 -9.89
N ALA A 55 6.81 -19.96 -10.37
CA ALA A 55 6.22 -20.17 -11.70
C ALA A 55 4.81 -19.58 -11.85
N ALA A 56 4.04 -19.51 -10.76
CA ALA A 56 2.67 -19.01 -10.77
C ALA A 56 2.57 -17.49 -10.52
N MET A 57 3.66 -16.83 -10.10
CA MET A 57 3.61 -15.43 -9.66
C MET A 57 3.01 -14.49 -10.71
N GLN A 58 3.39 -14.60 -11.97
CA GLN A 58 2.83 -13.70 -13.00
C GLN A 58 1.31 -13.88 -13.13
N ALA A 59 0.83 -15.13 -13.22
CA ALA A 59 -0.60 -15.40 -13.35
C ALA A 59 -1.39 -14.92 -12.11
N VAL A 60 -0.80 -15.04 -10.91
CA VAL A 60 -1.40 -14.51 -9.67
C VAL A 60 -1.43 -12.97 -9.68
N ALA A 61 -0.37 -12.31 -10.15
CA ALA A 61 -0.33 -10.85 -10.27
C ALA A 61 -1.41 -10.33 -11.23
N ASP A 62 -1.57 -10.98 -12.38
CA ASP A 62 -2.59 -10.63 -13.38
C ASP A 62 -4.01 -10.81 -12.80
N GLN A 63 -4.25 -11.84 -11.98
CA GLN A 63 -5.53 -12.06 -11.31
C GLN A 63 -5.82 -10.98 -10.26
N TYR A 64 -4.82 -10.58 -9.47
CA TYR A 64 -4.98 -9.46 -8.53
C TYR A 64 -5.28 -8.16 -9.26
N ASP A 65 -4.56 -7.85 -10.33
CA ASP A 65 -4.77 -6.63 -11.12
C ASP A 65 -6.19 -6.59 -11.69
N ALA A 66 -6.63 -7.66 -12.36
CA ALA A 66 -7.99 -7.77 -12.88
C ALA A 66 -9.06 -7.61 -11.78
N ALA A 67 -8.86 -8.26 -10.63
CA ALA A 67 -9.78 -8.16 -9.51
C ALA A 67 -9.84 -6.75 -8.94
N PHE A 68 -8.70 -6.09 -8.73
CA PHE A 68 -8.65 -4.73 -8.18
C PHE A 68 -9.22 -3.70 -9.16
N GLN A 69 -8.97 -3.85 -10.45
CA GLN A 69 -9.60 -3.02 -11.48
C GLN A 69 -11.12 -3.17 -11.47
N SER A 70 -11.64 -4.40 -11.32
CA SER A 70 -13.09 -4.65 -11.20
C SER A 70 -13.72 -4.00 -9.97
N GLN A 71 -12.92 -3.80 -8.91
CA GLN A 71 -13.31 -3.06 -7.72
C GLN A 71 -13.11 -1.54 -7.87
N GLY A 72 -12.66 -1.03 -9.02
CA GLY A 72 -12.45 0.40 -9.26
C GLY A 72 -11.14 0.95 -8.69
N TRP A 73 -10.14 0.11 -8.46
CA TRP A 73 -8.77 0.56 -8.21
C TRP A 73 -8.03 0.81 -9.52
N LEU A 74 -7.12 1.78 -9.51
CA LEU A 74 -6.30 2.15 -10.66
C LEU A 74 -4.83 1.89 -10.34
N ALA A 75 -4.12 1.14 -11.17
CA ALA A 75 -2.67 1.04 -11.07
C ALA A 75 -2.04 2.41 -11.41
N ALA A 76 -1.28 2.98 -10.48
CA ALA A 76 -0.72 4.33 -10.58
C ALA A 76 0.81 4.36 -10.76
N SER A 77 1.51 3.33 -10.29
CA SER A 77 2.94 3.15 -10.47
C SER A 77 3.29 1.68 -10.34
N GLY A 78 4.21 1.21 -11.18
CA GLY A 78 4.68 -0.16 -11.23
C GLY A 78 6.20 -0.21 -11.35
N GLU A 79 6.92 -0.53 -10.28
CA GLU A 79 8.26 -1.11 -10.47
C GLU A 79 8.09 -2.59 -10.80
N ALA A 80 9.14 -3.26 -11.32
CA ALA A 80 9.05 -4.63 -11.82
C ALA A 80 8.40 -5.63 -10.84
N ASN A 81 8.46 -5.36 -9.54
CA ASN A 81 7.90 -6.21 -8.48
C ASN A 81 6.90 -5.50 -7.55
N LEU A 82 6.53 -4.25 -7.83
CA LEU A 82 5.69 -3.45 -6.94
C LEU A 82 4.64 -2.71 -7.77
N THR A 83 3.36 -2.97 -7.50
CA THR A 83 2.26 -2.18 -8.07
C THR A 83 1.61 -1.36 -6.97
N VAL A 84 1.47 -0.05 -7.19
CA VAL A 84 0.69 0.85 -6.34
C VAL A 84 -0.68 1.05 -6.99
N TYR A 85 -1.72 0.74 -6.24
CA TYR A 85 -3.12 0.95 -6.62
C TYR A 85 -3.69 2.16 -5.89
N VAL A 86 -4.45 2.98 -6.60
CA VAL A 86 -5.12 4.17 -6.05
C VAL A 86 -6.60 4.15 -6.34
N ARG A 87 -7.38 4.73 -5.44
CA ARG A 87 -8.79 5.07 -5.68
C ARG A 87 -9.02 6.53 -5.34
N ARG A 88 -9.56 7.28 -6.30
CA ARG A 88 -9.82 8.71 -6.13
C ARG A 88 -10.91 8.93 -5.08
N LYS A 89 -10.74 9.93 -4.24
CA LYS A 89 -11.74 10.36 -3.28
C LYS A 89 -12.63 11.45 -3.90
N GLU A 90 -13.89 11.47 -3.48
CA GLU A 90 -14.76 12.61 -3.74
C GLU A 90 -14.19 13.85 -3.02
N GLY A 91 -14.02 14.97 -3.74
CA GLY A 91 -13.38 16.17 -3.21
C GLY A 91 -11.86 16.28 -3.45
N GLY A 92 -11.25 15.31 -4.15
CA GLY A 92 -9.83 15.33 -4.52
C GLY A 92 -8.98 14.39 -3.66
N GLY A 93 -7.76 14.11 -4.14
CA GLY A 93 -6.88 13.13 -3.50
C GLY A 93 -7.19 11.67 -3.84
N CYS A 94 -6.51 10.75 -3.15
CA CYS A 94 -6.78 9.32 -3.24
C CYS A 94 -6.53 8.57 -1.93
N THR A 95 -7.04 7.35 -1.87
CA THR A 95 -6.48 6.29 -1.03
C THR A 95 -5.55 5.41 -1.88
N ALA A 96 -4.61 4.74 -1.24
CA ALA A 96 -3.68 3.87 -1.93
C ALA A 96 -3.31 2.63 -1.12
N PHE A 97 -2.94 1.56 -1.84
CA PHE A 97 -2.27 0.40 -1.30
C PHE A 97 -1.24 -0.11 -2.31
N GLN A 98 -0.34 -0.97 -1.87
CA GLN A 98 0.63 -1.63 -2.72
C GLN A 98 0.46 -3.13 -2.72
N LEU A 99 0.76 -3.74 -3.87
CA LEU A 99 0.98 -5.17 -4.06
C LEU A 99 2.47 -5.36 -4.38
N LEU A 100 3.22 -5.95 -3.45
CA LEU A 100 4.63 -6.26 -3.61
C LEU A 100 4.80 -7.76 -3.86
N ALA A 101 5.42 -8.12 -4.97
CA ALA A 101 5.87 -9.47 -5.28
C ALA A 101 7.32 -9.66 -4.79
N PHE A 102 7.62 -10.77 -4.13
CA PHE A 102 8.99 -11.07 -3.70
C PHE A 102 9.23 -12.58 -3.54
N ALA A 103 10.50 -12.96 -3.45
CA ALA A 103 10.95 -14.30 -3.12
C ALA A 103 11.94 -14.25 -1.96
N ASP A 104 12.20 -15.38 -1.31
CA ASP A 104 13.25 -15.49 -0.30
C ASP A 104 14.63 -15.37 -0.99
N PRO A 105 15.42 -14.31 -0.72
CA PRO A 105 16.72 -14.11 -1.38
C PRO A 105 17.75 -15.18 -0.96
N ASN A 106 17.51 -15.92 0.11
CA ASN A 106 18.39 -16.99 0.58
C ASN A 106 18.10 -18.34 -0.08
N ARG A 107 17.08 -18.42 -0.96
CA ARG A 107 16.73 -19.63 -1.69
C ARG A 107 17.01 -19.46 -3.18
N PRO A 108 17.57 -20.48 -3.85
CA PRO A 108 17.69 -20.47 -5.29
C PRO A 108 16.33 -20.27 -5.97
N ALA A 109 16.29 -19.42 -6.99
CA ALA A 109 15.11 -19.27 -7.83
C ALA A 109 14.85 -20.58 -8.59
N ALA A 110 13.63 -21.08 -8.48
CA ALA A 110 13.18 -22.29 -9.17
C ALA A 110 11.66 -22.26 -9.35
N PRO A 111 11.09 -22.89 -10.40
CA PRO A 111 9.66 -22.86 -10.67
C PRO A 111 8.78 -23.24 -9.47
N GLY A 112 9.15 -24.28 -8.72
CA GLY A 112 8.44 -24.74 -7.52
C GLY A 112 8.88 -24.10 -6.22
N ALA A 113 9.86 -23.18 -6.24
CA ALA A 113 10.25 -22.45 -5.04
C ALA A 113 9.14 -21.47 -4.63
N PRO A 114 9.04 -21.11 -3.32
CA PRO A 114 8.05 -20.15 -2.87
C PRO A 114 8.24 -18.77 -3.52
N GLY A 115 7.12 -18.20 -3.93
CA GLY A 115 6.94 -16.78 -4.24
C GLY A 115 5.88 -16.19 -3.32
N TYR A 116 5.99 -14.91 -2.99
CA TYR A 116 5.13 -14.26 -2.02
C TYR A 116 4.57 -12.95 -2.59
N PHE A 117 3.35 -12.63 -2.19
CA PHE A 117 2.76 -11.32 -2.38
C PHE A 117 2.46 -10.69 -1.01
N ALA A 118 2.78 -9.42 -0.85
CA ALA A 118 2.43 -8.60 0.30
C ALA A 118 1.54 -7.43 -0.12
N LEU A 119 0.37 -7.34 0.49
CA LEU A 119 -0.61 -6.28 0.30
C LEU A 119 -0.62 -5.39 1.53
N ALA A 120 -0.27 -4.11 1.35
CA ALA A 120 -0.20 -3.16 2.45
C ALA A 120 -0.81 -1.82 2.04
N THR A 121 -1.59 -1.24 2.94
CA THR A 121 -2.17 0.10 2.76
C THR A 121 -1.06 1.15 2.80
N ILE A 122 -1.09 2.13 1.90
CA ILE A 122 -0.17 3.26 1.94
C ILE A 122 -0.88 4.40 2.69
N PRO A 123 -0.35 4.83 3.86
CA PRO A 123 -0.99 5.90 4.62
C PRO A 123 -0.86 7.25 3.93
N GLY A 124 -1.89 8.09 4.10
CA GLY A 124 -1.93 9.44 3.57
C GLY A 124 -2.60 9.58 2.21
N ASP A 125 -2.44 10.75 1.60
CA ASP A 125 -2.96 11.06 0.27
C ASP A 125 -1.79 11.27 -0.69
N ILE A 126 -1.42 10.20 -1.40
CA ILE A 126 -0.31 10.23 -2.36
C ILE A 126 -0.68 10.91 -3.68
N CYS A 127 -1.96 11.23 -3.87
CA CYS A 127 -2.46 11.90 -5.07
C CYS A 127 -2.77 13.37 -4.85
N ALA A 128 -2.68 13.87 -3.60
CA ALA A 128 -2.65 15.29 -3.35
C ALA A 128 -1.46 15.86 -4.14
N ALA A 129 -1.72 16.86 -4.98
CA ALA A 129 -0.63 17.64 -5.53
C ALA A 129 0.23 18.07 -4.34
N SER A 130 1.51 17.75 -4.34
CA SER A 130 2.42 18.37 -3.39
C SER A 130 2.27 19.87 -3.62
N THR A 131 1.61 20.54 -2.68
CA THR A 131 1.73 21.98 -2.53
C THR A 131 3.16 22.19 -2.04
N ALA A 132 4.14 21.98 -2.92
CA ALA A 132 5.46 22.51 -2.71
C ALA A 132 5.24 24.02 -2.52
N PRO A 133 5.70 24.63 -1.41
CA PRO A 133 5.85 26.05 -1.42
C PRO A 133 6.91 26.36 -2.47
N SER A 134 6.49 26.70 -3.68
CA SER A 134 7.30 27.51 -4.58
C SER A 134 7.39 28.90 -3.94
N GLY A 135 8.28 29.03 -2.96
CA GLY A 135 8.48 30.23 -2.19
C GLY A 135 9.94 30.38 -1.78
N ALA A 136 10.63 31.25 -2.51
CA ALA A 136 11.91 31.90 -2.22
C ALA A 136 13.20 31.06 -2.37
N GLN A 137 13.85 31.21 -3.54
CA GLN A 137 15.29 31.47 -3.58
C GLN A 137 15.48 32.97 -3.83
#